data_AF-A0A3N5J2T9-F1
#
_entry.id   AF-A0A3N5J2T9-F1
#
_cell.length_a   1.000
_cell.length_b   1.000
_cell.length_c   1.000
_cell.angle_alpha   90.00
_cell.angle_beta   90.00
_cell.angle_gamma   90.00
#
_symmetry.space_group_name_H-M   'P 1'
#
loop_
_entity.id
_entity.type
_entity.pdbx_description
1 polymer ?
#
loop_
_entity_poly.entity_id
_entity_poly.type
_entity_poly.pdbx_seq_one_letter_code
_entity_poly.pdbx_strand_id
1 'polypeptide(L)'
;MLETRRLFSPGEGVMDFQGHCGLVLSPGEYQNVKSRYPEGRRPGSFFAPGCCPKPDYLTQVPVLFEDGAYDIMKSMNLQKDPDLAGEKKKRMQEMLGG
;
A
#
# COMPACT_ATOMS: atom_id res chain seq x y z
N MET A 1 28.15 1.89 5.48
CA MET A 1 26.92 1.14 5.85
C MET A 1 25.80 1.66 4.96
N LEU A 2 25.33 0.88 3.99
CA LEU A 2 24.13 1.27 3.25
C LEU A 2 22.94 1.03 4.17
N GLU A 3 22.52 2.06 4.89
CA GLU A 3 21.20 2.13 5.47
C GLU A 3 20.22 1.73 4.36
N THR A 4 19.48 0.64 4.56
CA THR A 4 18.48 0.18 3.60
C THR A 4 17.38 1.24 3.58
N ARG A 5 17.55 2.29 2.77
CA ARG A 5 16.66 3.44 2.68
C ARG A 5 15.32 2.97 2.15
N ARG A 6 14.41 2.50 3.01
CA ARG A 6 13.02 2.26 2.61
C ARG A 6 12.34 3.61 2.52
N LEU A 7 11.69 3.90 1.38
CA LEU A 7 10.95 5.14 1.23
C LEU A 7 9.66 5.10 2.04
N PHE A 8 9.06 3.91 2.20
CA PHE A 8 7.81 3.71 2.93
C PHE A 8 7.96 2.63 3.99
N SER A 9 7.32 2.84 5.14
CA SER A 9 7.26 1.86 6.23
C SER A 9 5.89 1.20 6.29
N PRO A 10 5.79 -0.09 6.65
CA PRO A 10 4.50 -0.73 6.87
C PRO A 10 3.71 -0.03 7.99
N GLY A 11 2.41 0.13 7.79
CA GLY A 11 1.52 0.88 8.68
C GLY A 11 1.57 2.40 8.50
N GLU A 12 2.38 2.89 7.56
CA GLU A 12 2.41 4.31 7.18
C GLU A 12 1.21 4.63 6.30
N GLY A 13 0.56 5.76 6.58
CA GLY A 13 -0.51 6.31 5.76
C GLY A 13 0.07 6.95 4.50
N VAL A 14 -0.53 6.65 3.35
CA VAL A 14 -0.16 7.20 2.06
C VAL A 14 -1.38 7.67 1.30
N MET A 15 -1.17 8.56 0.35
CA MET A 15 -2.18 9.04 -0.57
C MET A 15 -1.68 8.80 -1.99
N ASP A 16 -2.52 8.28 -2.88
CA ASP A 16 -2.17 8.22 -4.30
C ASP A 16 -2.34 9.59 -4.98
N PHE A 17 -1.81 9.72 -6.19
CA PHE A 17 -1.90 10.96 -6.97
C PHE A 17 -3.34 11.45 -7.24
N GLN A 18 -4.35 10.57 -7.20
CA GLN A 18 -5.75 10.97 -7.33
C GLN A 18 -6.40 11.38 -6.01
N GLY A 19 -5.68 11.32 -4.89
CA GLY A 19 -6.18 11.72 -3.58
C GLY A 19 -6.86 10.60 -2.78
N HIS A 20 -6.76 9.33 -3.19
CA HIS A 20 -7.29 8.25 -2.37
C HIS A 20 -6.33 7.88 -1.24
N CYS A 21 -6.90 7.66 -0.07
CA CYS A 21 -6.15 7.27 1.12
C CYS A 21 -5.86 5.77 1.11
N GLY A 22 -4.63 5.41 1.48
CA GLY A 22 -4.19 4.04 1.61
C GLY A 22 -3.21 3.83 2.76
N LEU A 23 -2.99 2.57 3.08
CA LEU A 23 -2.11 2.11 4.15
C LEU A 23 -1.07 1.17 3.56
N VAL A 24 0.20 1.44 3.85
CA VAL A 24 1.31 0.58 3.41
C VAL A 24 1.24 -0.75 4.17
N LEU A 25 1.23 -1.85 3.43
CA LEU A 25 1.10 -3.19 3.99
C LEU A 25 2.45 -3.81 4.35
N SER A 26 2.52 -4.49 5.49
CA SER A 26 3.60 -5.43 5.77
C SER A 26 3.57 -6.62 4.80
N PRO A 27 4.66 -7.38 4.65
CA PRO A 27 4.66 -8.56 3.77
C PRO A 27 3.64 -9.63 4.21
N GLY A 28 3.43 -9.81 5.53
CA GLY A 28 2.38 -10.69 6.06
C GLY A 28 0.96 -10.18 5.77
N GLU A 29 0.74 -8.89 6.00
CA GLU A 29 -0.53 -8.22 5.70
C GLU A 29 -0.87 -8.27 4.22
N TYR A 30 0.10 -8.05 3.36
CA TYR A 30 -0.08 -8.16 1.91
C TYR A 30 -0.50 -9.56 1.49
N GLN A 31 0.08 -10.62 2.05
CA GLN A 31 -0.37 -11.99 1.77
C GLN A 31 -1.80 -12.25 2.26
N ASN A 32 -2.16 -11.73 3.44
CA ASN A 32 -3.49 -11.84 4.00
C ASN A 32 -4.53 -11.10 3.13
N VAL A 33 -4.25 -9.84 2.79
CA VAL A 33 -5.10 -8.97 1.97
C VAL A 33 -5.25 -9.54 0.55
N LYS A 34 -4.17 -10.04 -0.05
CA LYS A 34 -4.21 -10.66 -1.39
C LYS A 34 -5.16 -11.86 -1.48
N SER A 35 -5.38 -12.57 -0.37
CA SER A 35 -6.32 -13.69 -0.30
C SER A 35 -7.76 -13.24 -0.07
N ARG A 36 -7.97 -12.09 0.57
CA ARG A 36 -9.27 -11.61 1.05
C ARG A 36 -9.93 -10.56 0.17
N TYR A 37 -9.13 -9.74 -0.48
CA TYR A 37 -9.59 -8.56 -1.20
C TYR A 37 -9.14 -8.59 -2.66
N PRO A 38 -9.91 -7.99 -3.59
CA PRO A 38 -9.52 -7.89 -4.99
C PRO A 38 -8.43 -6.84 -5.20
N GLU A 39 -7.67 -7.03 -6.29
CA GLU A 39 -6.73 -6.02 -6.78
C GLU A 39 -7.51 -4.92 -7.52
N GLY A 40 -7.31 -3.65 -7.15
CA GLY A 40 -8.06 -2.52 -7.71
C GLY A 40 -7.62 -2.11 -9.12
N ARG A 41 -6.37 -2.41 -9.50
CA ARG A 41 -5.73 -1.98 -10.77
C ARG A 41 -5.75 -0.47 -10.96
N ARG A 42 -5.45 0.26 -9.89
CA ARG A 42 -5.45 1.73 -9.89
C ARG A 42 -4.41 2.30 -10.87
N PRO A 43 -4.67 3.45 -11.51
CA PRO A 43 -3.67 4.10 -12.35
C PRO A 43 -2.45 4.46 -11.50
N GLY A 44 -1.25 4.16 -12.02
CA GLY A 44 -0.01 4.29 -11.26
C GLY A 44 0.37 3.06 -10.43
N SER A 45 -0.44 2.00 -10.46
CA SER A 45 -0.06 0.66 -9.99
C SER A 45 1.03 0.05 -10.88
N PHE A 46 1.83 -0.83 -10.29
CA PHE A 46 2.83 -1.64 -10.96
C PHE A 46 2.14 -2.82 -11.62
N PHE A 47 1.61 -2.61 -12.82
CA PHE A 47 1.02 -3.65 -13.64
C PHE A 47 2.09 -4.30 -14.53
N ALA A 48 2.72 -5.38 -14.07
CA ALA A 48 3.60 -6.21 -14.89
C ALA A 48 2.92 -7.58 -15.13
N PRO A 49 2.31 -7.82 -16.30
CA PRO A 49 1.70 -9.12 -16.61
C PRO A 49 2.78 -10.22 -16.58
N GLY A 50 2.60 -11.22 -15.71
CA GLY A 50 3.46 -12.40 -15.65
C GLY A 50 4.64 -12.34 -14.68
N CYS A 51 4.84 -11.25 -13.93
CA CYS A 51 5.90 -11.17 -12.92
C CYS A 51 5.33 -11.26 -11.51
N CYS A 52 5.89 -12.15 -10.68
CA CYS A 52 5.56 -12.17 -9.25
C CYS A 52 5.94 -10.81 -8.64
N PRO A 53 4.97 -10.03 -8.13
CA PRO A 53 5.30 -8.78 -7.49
C PRO A 53 6.20 -9.05 -6.28
N LYS A 54 7.37 -8.41 -6.27
CA LYS A 54 8.31 -8.43 -5.15
C LYS A 54 8.29 -7.05 -4.51
N PRO A 55 7.38 -6.78 -3.56
CA PRO A 55 7.32 -5.49 -2.90
C PRO A 55 8.65 -5.21 -2.20
N ASP A 56 9.35 -4.20 -2.70
CA ASP A 56 10.67 -3.77 -2.22
C ASP A 56 10.60 -2.49 -1.38
N TYR A 57 9.41 -1.89 -1.24
CA TYR A 57 9.13 -0.69 -0.43
C TYR A 57 9.93 0.55 -0.86
N LEU A 58 10.51 0.49 -2.05
CA LEU A 58 11.37 1.49 -2.68
C LEU A 58 10.78 1.96 -4.01
N THR A 59 10.36 1.01 -4.83
CA THR A 59 9.74 1.17 -6.14
C THR A 59 8.37 0.51 -6.16
N GLN A 60 8.21 -0.65 -5.53
CA GLN A 60 6.94 -1.39 -5.44
C GLN A 60 6.46 -1.39 -3.99
N VAL A 61 5.37 -0.66 -3.73
CA VAL A 61 4.82 -0.47 -2.38
C VAL A 61 3.42 -1.08 -2.36
N PRO A 62 3.17 -2.14 -1.58
CA PRO A 62 1.84 -2.72 -1.44
C PRO A 62 0.99 -1.80 -0.55
N VAL A 63 -0.17 -1.39 -1.05
CA VAL A 63 -1.07 -0.46 -0.38
C VAL A 63 -2.48 -1.03 -0.36
N LEU A 64 -3.10 -1.06 0.81
CA LEU A 64 -4.54 -1.27 0.95
C LEU A 64 -5.23 0.09 1.00
N PHE A 65 -6.23 0.29 0.16
CA PHE A 65 -6.97 1.54 0.10
C PHE A 65 -8.24 1.50 0.95
N GLU A 66 -8.80 2.67 1.24
CA GLU A 66 -10.01 2.82 2.06
C GLU A 66 -11.25 2.10 1.51
N ASP A 67 -11.26 1.80 0.21
CA ASP A 67 -12.32 1.06 -0.51
C ASP A 67 -12.22 -0.47 -0.31
N GLY A 68 -11.17 -0.95 0.34
CA GLY A 68 -10.92 -2.38 0.56
C GLY A 68 -10.20 -3.07 -0.60
N ALA A 69 -9.97 -2.39 -1.73
CA ALA A 69 -9.10 -2.88 -2.79
C ALA A 69 -7.62 -2.70 -2.42
N TYR A 70 -6.78 -3.66 -2.80
CA TYR A 70 -5.32 -3.54 -2.68
C TYR A 70 -4.70 -3.26 -4.05
N ASP A 71 -3.58 -2.54 -4.05
CA ASP A 71 -2.76 -2.34 -5.25
C ASP A 71 -1.29 -2.25 -4.86
N ILE A 72 -0.42 -2.61 -5.80
CA ILE A 72 1.02 -2.39 -5.65
C ILE A 72 1.34 -1.12 -6.39
N MET A 73 1.56 -0.04 -5.66
CA MET A 73 1.77 1.27 -6.23
C MET A 73 3.26 1.51 -6.47
N LYS A 74 3.56 2.29 -7.52
CA LYS A 74 4.90 2.84 -7.68
C LYS A 74 5.12 3.89 -6.60
N SER A 75 6.29 3.87 -5.94
CA SER A 75 6.65 4.85 -4.91
C SER A 75 6.49 6.30 -5.37
N MET A 76 6.80 6.60 -6.64
CA MET A 76 6.65 7.94 -7.21
C MET A 76 5.18 8.41 -7.31
N ASN A 77 4.23 7.48 -7.26
CA ASN A 77 2.79 7.76 -7.31
C ASN A 77 2.14 7.77 -5.92
N LEU A 78 2.94 7.63 -4.87
CA LEU A 78 2.52 7.70 -3.49
C LEU A 78 3.12 8.91 -2.81
N GLN A 79 2.27 9.65 -2.09
CA GLN A 79 2.68 10.68 -1.16
C GLN A 79 2.47 10.19 0.26
N LYS A 80 3.42 10.49 1.15
CA LYS A 80 3.27 10.18 2.57
C LYS A 80 2.25 11.13 3.16
N ASP A 81 1.29 10.57 3.86
CA ASP A 81 0.30 11.34 4.60
C ASP A 81 0.29 10.85 6.05
N PRO A 82 1.20 11.37 6.90
CA PRO A 82 1.25 10.95 8.31
C PRO A 82 0.00 11.40 9.09
N ASP A 83 -0.72 12.40 8.58
CA ASP A 83 -1.96 12.93 9.13
C ASP A 83 -3.21 12.23 8.54
N LEU A 84 -3.04 11.11 7.82
CA LEU A 84 -4.15 10.34 7.26
C LEU A 84 -5.22 10.17 8.33
N ALA A 85 -6.36 10.84 8.14
CA ALA A 85 -7.36 11.07 9.17
C ALA A 85 -7.55 9.80 9.99
N GLY A 86 -7.33 9.89 11.31
CA GLY A 86 -7.19 8.71 12.17
C GLY A 86 -8.33 7.69 12.01
N GLU A 87 -9.53 8.15 11.65
CA GLU A 87 -10.68 7.30 11.31
C GLU A 87 -10.48 6.45 10.04
N LYS A 88 -9.94 7.03 8.97
CA LYS A 88 -9.60 6.30 7.73
C LYS A 88 -8.50 5.28 7.98
N LYS A 89 -7.45 5.69 8.70
CA LYS A 89 -6.36 4.78 9.08
C LYS A 89 -6.89 3.63 9.94
N LYS A 90 -7.71 3.94 10.95
CA LYS A 90 -8.32 2.94 11.84
C LYS A 90 -9.17 1.93 11.06
N ARG A 91 -10.03 2.39 10.14
CA ARG A 91 -10.80 1.50 9.26
C ARG A 91 -9.92 0.54 8.47
N MET A 92 -8.83 1.04 7.89
CA MET A 92 -7.88 0.19 7.15
C MET A 92 -7.16 -0.80 8.07
N GLN A 93 -6.80 -0.38 9.28
CA GLN A 93 -6.21 -1.29 10.27
C GLN A 93 -7.20 -2.37 10.72
N GLU A 94 -8.49 -2.06 10.88
CA GLU A 94 -9.52 -3.06 11.18
C GLU A 94 -9.71 -4.07 10.04
N MET A 95 -9.59 -3.62 8.78
CA MET A 95 -9.66 -4.49 7.60
C MET A 95 -8.51 -5.51 7.50
N LEU A 96 -7.36 -5.19 8.11
CA LEU A 96 -6.20 -6.07 8.21
C LEU A 96 -6.39 -7.21 9.22
N GLY A 97 -7.33 -7.04 10.15
CA GLY A 97 -7.59 -7.96 11.25
C GLY A 97 -7.13 -7.32 12.56
N GLY A 98 -8.10 -6.79 13.31
CA GLY A 98 -7.92 -6.45 14.72
C GLY A 98 -7.64 -7.67 15.58
#